data_AF-A0A431VQ79-F1
#
_entry.id   AF-A0A431VQ79-F1
#
_cell.length_a   1.000
_cell.length_b   1.000
_cell.length_c   1.000
_cell.angle_alpha   90.00
_cell.angle_beta   90.00
_cell.angle_gamma   90.00
#
_symmetry.space_group_name_H-M   'P 1'
#
loop_
_entity.id
_entity.type
_entity.pdbx_description
1 polymer ?
#
loop_
_entity_poly.entity_id
_entity_poly.type
_entity_poly.pdbx_seq_one_letter_code
_entity_poly.pdbx_strand_id
1 'polypeptide(L)'
;MNVPATFELVQWWDAPPEEPRFIAAELDGQRYELRKIELFRDGTVMRLMSERDLAEVPWPPLAELAADEDEVFLSTLLTAEEFETLWADPSLQRCEEIRHGPLAP
;
A
#
# COMPACT_ATOMS: atom_id res chain seq x y z
N MET A 1 24.44 6.20 -6.55
CA MET A 1 23.29 6.76 -7.27
C MET A 1 22.13 6.76 -6.28
N ASN A 2 21.44 7.88 -6.12
CA ASN A 2 20.24 7.92 -5.27
C ASN A 2 19.11 7.30 -6.09
N VAL A 3 18.65 6.11 -5.73
CA VAL A 3 17.49 5.49 -6.37
C VAL A 3 16.26 6.24 -5.88
N PRO A 4 15.39 6.76 -6.76
CA PRO A 4 14.20 7.47 -6.34
C PRO A 4 13.26 6.56 -5.56
N ALA A 5 12.50 7.14 -4.63
CA ALA A 5 11.48 6.41 -3.89
C ALA A 5 10.41 5.85 -4.84
N THR A 6 9.83 4.72 -4.46
CA THR A 6 8.72 4.08 -5.17
C THR A 6 7.50 4.00 -4.28
N PHE A 7 6.31 4.00 -4.88
CA PHE A 7 5.06 4.02 -4.14
C PHE A 7 4.18 2.86 -4.60
N GLU A 8 3.63 2.12 -3.64
CA GLU A 8 2.85 0.92 -3.90
C GLU A 8 1.59 0.90 -3.04
N LEU A 9 0.49 0.41 -3.62
CA LEU A 9 -0.73 0.04 -2.93
C LEU A 9 -0.89 -1.47 -3.04
N VAL A 10 -1.01 -2.15 -1.91
CA VAL A 10 -1.34 -3.57 -1.84
C VAL A 10 -2.73 -3.71 -1.25
N GLN A 11 -3.59 -4.44 -1.95
CA GLN A 11 -4.84 -4.94 -1.40
C GLN A 11 -4.62 -6.36 -0.90
N TRP A 12 -5.09 -6.64 0.31
CA TRP A 12 -5.26 -7.99 0.81
C TRP A 12 -6.75 -8.36 0.76
N TRP A 13 -7.15 -9.09 -0.28
CA TRP A 13 -8.56 -9.33 -0.60
C TRP A 13 -9.29 -10.09 0.51
N ASP A 14 -8.64 -11.11 1.07
CA ASP A 14 -9.16 -11.95 2.15
C ASP A 14 -8.51 -11.66 3.52
N ALA A 15 -8.08 -10.41 3.74
CA ALA A 15 -7.55 -9.97 5.03
C ALA A 15 -8.52 -10.30 6.19
N PRO A 16 -8.05 -10.92 7.28
CA PRO A 16 -8.81 -11.03 8.52
C PRO A 16 -9.34 -9.67 9.01
N PRO A 17 -10.41 -9.62 9.83
CA PRO A 17 -10.98 -8.37 10.32
C PRO A 17 -10.00 -7.46 11.06
N GLU A 18 -9.04 -8.06 11.77
CA GLU A 18 -7.99 -7.39 12.53
C GLU A 18 -6.78 -6.94 11.70
N GLU A 19 -6.75 -7.29 10.42
CA GLU A 19 -5.68 -6.96 9.48
C GLU A 19 -6.11 -5.86 8.51
N PRO A 20 -5.17 -5.04 7.99
CA PRO A 20 -5.50 -4.04 7.01
C PRO A 20 -5.96 -4.68 5.70
N ARG A 21 -7.03 -4.13 5.12
CA ARG A 21 -7.49 -4.47 3.77
C ARG A 21 -6.56 -3.88 2.71
N PHE A 22 -6.02 -2.69 2.98
CA PHE A 22 -5.08 -2.02 2.09
C PHE A 22 -3.87 -1.52 2.87
N ILE A 23 -2.70 -1.65 2.24
CA ILE A 23 -1.47 -1.01 2.71
C ILE A 23 -0.90 -0.20 1.55
N ALA A 24 -0.75 1.11 1.76
CA ALA A 24 -0.03 1.98 0.82
C ALA A 24 1.32 2.36 1.42
N ALA A 25 2.42 2.16 0.71
CA ALA A 25 3.76 2.45 1.20
C ALA A 25 4.57 3.32 0.24
N GLU A 26 5.32 4.26 0.82
CA GLU A 26 6.47 4.89 0.18
C GLU A 26 7.71 4.11 0.57
N LEU A 27 8.49 3.67 -0.42
CA LEU A 27 9.63 2.79 -0.26
C LEU A 27 10.91 3.48 -0.74
N ASP A 28 12.01 3.28 -0.02
CA ASP A 28 13.32 3.77 -0.41
C ASP A 28 13.95 2.95 -1.55
N GLY A 29 15.18 3.33 -1.95
CA GLY A 29 15.93 2.65 -2.99
C GLY A 29 16.30 1.19 -2.70
N GLN A 30 16.16 0.75 -1.45
CA GLN A 30 16.38 -0.62 -0.97
C GLN A 30 15.06 -1.34 -0.65
N ARG A 31 13.92 -0.71 -0.96
CA ARG A 31 12.56 -1.16 -0.67
C ARG A 31 12.18 -1.18 0.82
N TYR A 32 12.89 -0.47 1.67
CA TYR A 32 12.42 -0.26 3.05
C TYR A 32 11.34 0.81 3.05
N GLU A 33 10.34 0.63 3.91
CA GLU A 33 9.29 1.62 4.13
C GLU A 33 9.91 2.92 4.68
N LEU A 34 9.53 4.06 4.08
CA LEU A 34 9.77 5.39 4.63
C LEU A 34 8.55 5.89 5.41
N ARG A 35 7.36 5.55 4.91
CA ARG A 35 6.06 5.71 5.57
C ARG A 35 5.03 4.82 4.92
N LYS A 36 3.98 4.46 5.66
CA LYS A 36 2.84 3.68 5.16
C LYS A 36 1.51 4.12 5.74
N ILE A 37 0.45 3.73 5.03
CA ILE A 37 -0.93 3.83 5.46
C ILE A 37 -1.49 2.42 5.51
N GLU A 38 -2.10 2.06 6.63
CA GLU A 38 -2.88 0.83 6.79
C GLU A 38 -4.35 1.22 6.90
N LEU A 39 -5.18 0.70 5.98
CA LEU A 39 -6.63 0.89 6.00
C LEU A 39 -7.33 -0.43 6.28
N PHE A 40 -8.11 -0.45 7.36
CA PHE A 40 -8.87 -1.61 7.82
C PHE A 40 -10.27 -1.64 7.21
N ARG A 41 -10.92 -2.81 7.24
CA ARG A 41 -12.25 -3.01 6.64
C ARG A 41 -13.35 -2.13 7.26
N ASP A 42 -13.18 -1.74 8.52
CA ASP A 42 -14.10 -0.86 9.26
C ASP A 42 -13.87 0.64 8.96
N GLY A 43 -12.88 0.96 8.12
CA GLY A 43 -12.48 2.32 7.80
C GLY A 43 -11.49 2.94 8.79
N THR A 44 -11.03 2.19 9.81
CA THR A 44 -9.92 2.60 10.66
C THR A 44 -8.68 2.83 9.78
N VAL A 45 -7.95 3.89 10.09
CA VAL A 45 -6.74 4.27 9.37
C VAL A 45 -5.58 4.45 10.33
N MET A 46 -4.44 3.86 10.00
CA MET A 46 -3.17 4.13 10.66
C MET A 46 -2.18 4.72 9.65
N ARG A 47 -1.56 5.85 10.01
CA ARG A 47 -0.45 6.46 9.26
C ARG A 47 0.83 6.27 10.08
N LEU A 48 1.82 5.62 9.49
CA LEU A 48 3.02 5.19 10.19
C LEU A 48 4.23 5.74 9.44
N MET A 49 5.16 6.34 10.17
CA MET A 49 6.38 6.96 9.61
C MET A 49 7.59 6.90 10.56
N SER A 50 7.41 6.35 11.76
CA SER A 50 8.50 6.13 12.69
C SER A 50 9.11 4.78 12.39
N GLU A 51 10.43 4.67 12.36
CA GLU A 51 11.15 3.40 12.17
C GLU A 51 10.69 2.27 13.09
N ARG A 52 10.13 2.58 14.27
CA ARG A 52 9.58 1.58 15.21
C ARG A 52 8.27 0.95 14.77
N ASP A 53 7.54 1.62 13.89
CA ASP A 53 6.22 1.19 13.40
C ASP A 53 6.28 0.67 11.95
N LEU A 54 7.47 0.68 11.34
CA LEU A 54 7.75 0.23 9.98
C LEU A 54 8.41 -1.15 10.00
N ALA A 55 8.31 -1.89 8.90
CA ALA A 55 8.89 -3.21 8.78
C ALA A 55 10.43 -3.16 8.89
N GLU A 56 11.01 -4.08 9.67
CA GLU A 56 12.47 -4.27 9.76
C GLU A 56 13.06 -5.00 8.54
N VAL A 57 12.21 -5.43 7.62
CA VAL A 57 12.58 -6.15 6.39
C VAL A 57 12.09 -5.37 5.17
N PRO A 58 12.76 -5.51 4.00
CA PRO A 58 12.32 -4.88 2.77
C PRO A 58 10.91 -5.30 2.37
N TRP A 59 10.17 -4.39 1.76
CA TRP A 59 8.88 -4.66 1.15
C TRP A 59 9.02 -5.70 0.04
N PRO A 60 8.16 -6.74 0.03
CA PRO A 60 8.28 -7.85 -0.90
C PRO A 60 8.28 -7.36 -2.37
N PRO A 61 9.05 -8.01 -3.25
CA PRO A 61 8.97 -7.73 -4.69
C PRO A 61 7.56 -7.98 -5.24
N LEU A 62 7.13 -7.15 -6.19
CA LEU A 62 5.84 -7.33 -6.88
C LEU A 62 5.69 -8.72 -7.50
N ALA A 63 6.79 -9.31 -7.99
CA ALA A 63 6.79 -10.65 -8.56
C ALA A 63 6.50 -11.75 -7.52
N GLU A 64 6.87 -11.54 -6.26
CA GLU A 64 6.55 -12.46 -5.16
C GLU A 64 5.08 -12.33 -4.77
N LEU A 65 4.56 -11.09 -4.69
CA LEU A 65 3.13 -10.84 -4.46
C LEU A 65 2.24 -11.42 -5.58
N ALA A 66 2.68 -11.30 -6.84
CA ALA A 66 1.96 -11.84 -7.99
C ALA A 66 2.06 -13.36 -8.13
N ALA A 67 2.99 -14.00 -7.43
CA ALA A 67 3.15 -15.46 -7.39
C ALA A 67 2.43 -16.09 -6.19
N ASP A 68 1.67 -15.30 -5.42
CA ASP A 68 0.79 -15.80 -4.37
C ASP A 68 -0.25 -16.74 -4.99
N GLU A 69 -0.17 -18.03 -4.66
CA GLU A 69 -1.01 -19.09 -5.24
C GLU A 69 -2.49 -18.94 -4.87
N ASP A 70 -2.79 -18.23 -3.78
CA ASP A 70 -4.16 -17.95 -3.33
C ASP A 70 -4.68 -16.61 -3.90
N GLU A 71 -3.86 -15.89 -4.68
CA GLU A 71 -4.12 -14.56 -5.27
C GLU A 71 -4.65 -13.53 -4.27
N VAL A 72 -4.29 -13.66 -2.98
CA VAL A 72 -4.87 -12.82 -1.93
C VAL A 72 -4.28 -11.41 -1.89
N PHE A 73 -3.10 -11.21 -2.47
CA PHE A 73 -2.44 -9.91 -2.56
C PHE A 73 -2.44 -9.35 -3.99
N LEU A 74 -3.05 -8.18 -4.15
CA LEU A 74 -3.07 -7.45 -5.40
C LEU A 74 -2.27 -6.16 -5.24
N SER A 75 -1.16 -6.05 -5.95
CA SER A 75 -0.28 -4.89 -5.91
C SER A 75 -0.55 -3.93 -7.07
N THR A 76 -0.44 -2.62 -6.81
CA THR A 76 -0.60 -1.54 -7.78
C THR A 76 0.50 -0.52 -7.55
N LEU A 77 1.24 -0.16 -8.59
CA LEU A 77 2.19 0.95 -8.53
C LEU A 77 1.42 2.27 -8.46
N LEU A 78 1.87 3.15 -7.57
CA LEU A 78 1.34 4.50 -7.45
C LEU A 78 2.34 5.50 -8.04
N THR A 79 1.81 6.58 -8.57
CA THR A 79 2.57 7.82 -8.70
C THR A 79 2.76 8.46 -7.33
N ALA A 80 3.76 9.33 -7.20
CA ALA A 80 3.95 10.13 -6.00
C ALA A 80 2.70 10.99 -5.67
N GLU A 81 2.03 11.53 -6.68
CA GLU A 81 0.83 12.35 -6.51
C GLU A 81 -0.36 11.56 -5.96
N GLU A 82 -0.59 10.35 -6.48
CA GLU A 82 -1.62 9.44 -5.95
C GLU A 82 -1.34 9.08 -4.49
N PHE A 83 -0.08 8.78 -4.17
CA PHE A 83 0.30 8.49 -2.79
C PHE A 83 0.11 9.69 -1.87
N GLU A 84 0.54 10.90 -2.25
CA GLU A 84 0.35 12.10 -1.41
C GLU A 84 -1.13 12.45 -1.23
N THR A 85 -1.94 12.25 -2.26
CA THR A 85 -3.39 12.44 -2.17
C THR A 85 -4.01 11.45 -1.17
N LEU A 86 -3.63 10.17 -1.26
CA LEU A 86 -4.07 9.14 -0.32
C LEU A 86 -3.52 9.39 1.10
N TRP A 87 -2.29 9.90 1.21
CA TRP A 87 -1.68 10.28 2.48
C TRP A 87 -2.42 11.43 3.14
N ALA A 88 -2.87 12.43 2.38
CA ALA A 88 -3.64 13.55 2.92
C ALA A 88 -5.07 13.13 3.34
N ASP A 89 -5.73 12.28 2.55
CA ASP A 89 -7.12 11.88 2.76
C ASP A 89 -7.33 10.37 2.44
N PRO A 90 -6.95 9.48 3.38
CA PRO A 90 -7.01 8.04 3.20
C PRO A 90 -8.44 7.55 3.34
N SER A 91 -8.90 6.79 2.36
CA SER A 91 -10.19 6.12 2.42
C SER A 91 -10.18 4.83 1.61
N LEU A 92 -11.02 3.88 2.04
CA LEU A 92 -11.23 2.63 1.29
C LEU A 92 -11.67 2.92 -0.14
N GLN A 93 -12.57 3.90 -0.33
CA GLN A 93 -13.05 4.30 -1.65
C GLN A 93 -11.89 4.70 -2.58
N ARG A 94 -10.97 5.54 -2.12
CA ARG A 94 -9.84 5.99 -2.94
C ARG A 94 -8.88 4.84 -3.28
N CYS A 95 -8.63 3.91 -2.36
CA CYS A 95 -7.85 2.71 -2.64
C CYS A 95 -8.51 1.82 -3.72
N GLU A 96 -9.83 1.66 -3.66
CA GLU A 96 -10.60 0.89 -4.66
C GLU A 96 -10.58 1.57 -6.03
N GLU A 97 -10.72 2.91 -6.09
CA GLU A 97 -10.62 3.71 -7.32
C GLU A 97 -9.23 3.62 -7.96
N ILE A 98 -8.16 3.68 -7.16
CA ILE A 98 -6.79 3.51 -7.64
C ILE A 98 -6.61 2.11 -8.27
N ARG A 99 -7.08 1.06 -7.58
CA ARG A 99 -6.93 -0.33 -8.08
C ARG A 99 -7.66 -0.54 -9.40
N HIS A 100 -8.87 -0.04 -9.51
CA HIS A 100 -9.75 -0.30 -10.65
C HIS A 100 -9.60 0.71 -11.79
N GLY A 101 -8.82 1.77 -11.59
CA GLY A 101 -8.93 2.97 -12.39
C GLY A 101 -10.25 3.70 -12.09
N PRO A 102 -10.45 4.90 -12.67
CA PRO A 102 -11.71 5.62 -12.49
C PRO A 102 -12.88 4.70 -12.85
N LEU A 103 -13.84 4.54 -11.93
CA LEU A 103 -15.13 3.91 -12.23
C LEU A 103 -15.67 4.59 -13.50
N ALA A 104 -15.76 3.85 -14.59
CA ALA A 104 -16.41 4.35 -15.79
C ALA A 104 -17.83 4.81 -15.41
N PRO A 105 -18.28 5.98 -15.92
CA PRO A 105 -19.52 6.63 -15.49
C PRO A 105 -20.77 5.76 -15.71
#